data_AF-X0TEB0-F1
#
_entry.id   AF-X0TEB0-F1
#
_cell.length_a   1.000
_cell.length_b   1.000
_cell.length_c   1.000
_cell.angle_alpha   90.00
_cell.angle_beta   90.00
_cell.angle_gamma   90.00
#
_symmetry.space_group_name_H-M   'P 1'
#
loop_
_entity.id
_entity.type
_entity.pdbx_description
1 polymer ?
#
loop_
_entity_poly.entity_id
_entity_poly.type
_entity_poly.pdbx_seq_one_letter_code
_entity_poly.pdbx_strand_id
1 'polypeptide(L)'
;MAVDINQLKRKSVAGVVSYSVRSVAVYLIAIVATALLSAYLDPDEFGIYFIVTSLIGVFTFLSDVGLAAALVQKKSEPTVEEMRTTFVVQQVLAFTIFFLAFALTPIWRRYTDLGQEGIQLLYVLAFSFV
;
A
#
# COMPACT_ATOMS: atom_id res chain seq x y z
N MET A 1 -10.32 10.94 34.64
CA MET A 1 -10.00 12.16 33.87
C MET A 1 -11.21 12.55 33.07
N ALA A 2 -11.80 13.73 33.31
CA ALA A 2 -12.86 14.26 32.46
C ALA A 2 -12.23 14.70 31.13
N VAL A 3 -12.71 14.16 30.01
CA VAL A 3 -12.24 14.54 28.67
C VAL A 3 -12.84 15.90 28.33
N ASP A 4 -12.01 16.88 28.01
CA ASP A 4 -12.47 18.17 27.50
C ASP A 4 -13.07 17.98 26.10
N ILE A 5 -14.40 18.09 26.01
CA ILE A 5 -15.19 17.89 24.79
C ILE A 5 -14.74 18.85 23.67
N ASN A 6 -14.37 20.09 24.01
CA ASN A 6 -13.92 21.07 23.01
C ASN A 6 -12.55 20.71 22.46
N GLN A 7 -11.64 20.25 23.32
CA GLN A 7 -10.32 19.77 22.90
C GLN A 7 -10.45 18.52 22.03
N LEU A 8 -11.32 17.58 22.40
CA LEU A 8 -11.59 16.36 21.62
C LEU A 8 -12.15 16.72 20.24
N LYS A 9 -13.19 17.57 20.19
CA LYS A 9 -13.79 18.04 18.93
C LYS A 9 -12.73 18.66 18.02
N ARG A 10 -11.88 19.54 18.55
CA ARG A 10 -10.82 20.20 17.78
C ARG A 10 -9.82 19.19 17.20
N LYS A 11 -9.35 18.23 18.00
CA LYS A 11 -8.41 17.19 17.54
C LYS A 11 -9.04 16.26 16.49
N SER A 12 -10.29 15.85 16.70
CA SER A 12 -11.01 14.99 15.76
C SER A 12 -11.24 15.69 14.41
N VAL A 13 -11.69 16.96 14.42
CA VAL A 13 -11.87 17.73 13.18
C VAL A 13 -10.55 17.94 12.47
N ALA A 14 -9.48 18.31 13.19
CA ALA A 14 -8.16 18.46 12.59
C ALA A 14 -7.65 17.15 11.97
N GLY A 15 -7.87 16.01 12.64
CA GLY A 15 -7.52 14.69 12.13
C GLY A 15 -8.28 14.33 10.85
N VAL A 16 -9.60 14.54 10.83
CA VAL A 16 -10.44 14.31 9.64
C VAL A 16 -10.00 15.19 8.48
N VAL A 17 -9.81 16.50 8.73
CA VAL A 17 -9.36 17.43 7.68
C VAL A 17 -7.99 17.02 7.14
N SER A 18 -7.04 16.71 8.02
CA SER A 18 -5.70 16.26 7.60
C SER A 18 -5.75 14.97 6.76
N TYR A 19 -6.58 14.00 7.15
CA TYR A 19 -6.76 12.75 6.41
C TYR A 19 -7.42 12.99 5.04
N SER A 20 -8.45 13.84 5.00
CA SER A 20 -9.16 14.18 3.77
C SER A 20 -8.26 14.93 2.78
N VAL A 21 -7.51 15.93 3.24
CA VAL A 21 -6.58 16.69 2.39
C VAL A 21 -5.50 15.77 1.82
N ARG A 22 -4.90 14.91 2.64
CA ARG A 22 -3.95 13.90 2.18
C ARG A 22 -4.58 13.00 1.10
N SER A 23 -5.78 12.48 1.37
CA SER A 23 -6.47 11.58 0.46
C SER A 23 -6.75 12.26 -0.89
N VAL A 24 -7.28 13.48 -0.88
CA VAL A 24 -7.53 14.26 -2.10
C VAL A 24 -6.22 14.51 -2.87
N ALA A 25 -5.14 14.88 -2.19
CA ALA A 25 -3.84 15.08 -2.84
C ALA A 25 -3.33 13.80 -3.52
N VAL A 26 -3.43 12.65 -2.83
CA VAL A 26 -3.04 11.34 -3.40
C VAL A 26 -3.91 10.99 -4.61
N TYR A 27 -5.23 11.22 -4.55
CA TYR A 27 -6.13 10.98 -5.68
C TYR A 27 -5.81 11.89 -6.87
N LEU A 28 -5.52 13.17 -6.65
CA LEU A 28 -5.15 14.08 -7.72
C LEU A 28 -3.84 13.65 -8.39
N ILE A 29 -2.84 13.25 -7.60
CA ILE A 29 -1.58 12.70 -8.13
C ILE A 29 -1.86 11.44 -8.96
N ALA A 30 -2.71 10.53 -8.47
CA ALA A 30 -3.05 9.31 -9.18
C ALA A 30 -3.77 9.58 -10.52
N ILE A 31 -4.68 10.56 -10.55
CA ILE A 31 -5.37 10.98 -11.78
C ILE A 31 -4.37 11.55 -12.79
N VAL A 32 -3.48 12.45 -12.35
CA VAL A 32 -2.46 13.03 -13.24
C VAL A 32 -1.51 11.94 -13.74
N ALA A 33 -1.05 11.05 -12.86
CA ALA A 33 -0.20 9.92 -13.25
C ALA A 33 -0.89 9.03 -14.29
N THR A 34 -2.17 8.70 -14.08
CA THR A 34 -2.95 7.88 -15.02
C THR A 34 -3.13 8.60 -16.37
N ALA A 35 -3.41 9.90 -16.37
CA ALA A 35 -3.52 10.70 -17.59
C ALA A 35 -2.20 10.72 -18.38
N LEU A 36 -1.07 10.91 -17.68
CA LEU A 36 0.26 10.85 -18.30
C LEU A 36 0.54 9.45 -18.87
N LEU A 37 0.31 8.39 -18.08
CA LEU A 37 0.50 7.02 -18.56
C LEU A 37 -0.35 6.74 -19.80
N SER A 38 -1.61 7.16 -19.82
CA SER A 38 -2.49 6.99 -20.99
C SER A 38 -2.07 7.78 -22.22
N ALA A 39 -1.27 8.84 -22.06
CA ALA A 39 -0.76 9.65 -23.15
C ALA A 39 0.60 9.16 -23.68
N TYR A 40 1.39 8.47 -22.86
CA TYR A 40 2.75 8.01 -23.20
C TYR A 40 2.87 6.52 -23.48
N LEU A 41 1.97 5.69 -22.95
CA LEU A 41 2.00 4.24 -23.15
C LEU A 41 1.07 3.84 -24.30
N ASP A 42 1.51 2.84 -25.05
CA ASP A 42 0.65 2.14 -26.01
C ASP A 42 -0.43 1.31 -25.29
N PRO A 43 -1.56 0.96 -25.95
CA PRO A 43 -2.67 0.27 -25.31
C PRO A 43 -2.31 -1.08 -24.65
N ASP A 44 -1.35 -1.79 -25.22
CA ASP A 44 -0.81 -3.05 -24.69
C ASP A 44 0.06 -2.84 -23.45
N GLU A 45 0.95 -1.85 -23.46
CA GLU A 45 1.74 -1.45 -22.29
C GLU A 45 0.85 -1.00 -21.12
N PHE A 46 -0.21 -0.23 -21.43
CA PHE A 46 -1.20 0.19 -20.45
C PHE A 46 -1.94 -1.00 -19.85
N GLY A 47 -2.27 -2.01 -20.67
CA GLY A 47 -2.83 -3.28 -20.22
C GLY A 47 -1.91 -4.03 -19.26
N ILE A 48 -0.62 -4.14 -19.59
CA ILE A 48 0.40 -4.75 -18.72
C ILE A 48 0.49 -4.02 -17.39
N TYR A 49 0.53 -2.68 -17.40
CA TYR A 49 0.55 -1.86 -16.18
C TYR A 49 -0.65 -2.18 -15.27
N PHE A 50 -1.87 -2.27 -15.82
CA PHE A 50 -3.05 -2.61 -15.02
C PHE A 50 -3.02 -4.02 -14.45
N ILE A 51 -2.54 -5.00 -15.22
CA ILE A 51 -2.42 -6.37 -14.72
C ILE A 51 -1.44 -6.40 -13.54
N VAL A 52 -0.25 -5.82 -13.73
CA VAL A 52 0.81 -5.83 -12.71
C VAL A 52 0.37 -5.07 -11.46
N THR A 53 -0.19 -3.86 -11.60
CA THR A 53 -0.67 -3.08 -10.45
C THR A 53 -1.84 -3.76 -9.74
N SER A 54 -2.72 -4.47 -10.45
CA SER A 54 -3.79 -5.26 -9.83
C SER A 54 -3.25 -6.44 -9.02
N LEU A 55 -2.25 -7.16 -9.56
CA LEU A 55 -1.57 -8.24 -8.85
C LEU A 55 -0.91 -7.73 -7.57
N ILE A 56 -0.17 -6.63 -7.68
CA ILE A 56 0.48 -5.96 -6.54
C ILE A 56 -0.55 -5.44 -5.52
N GLY A 57 -1.68 -4.90 -5.97
CA GLY A 57 -2.73 -4.37 -5.11
C GLY A 57 -3.31 -5.41 -4.14
N VAL A 58 -3.40 -6.68 -4.54
CA VAL A 58 -3.78 -7.78 -3.65
C VAL A 58 -2.80 -7.91 -2.48
N PHE A 59 -1.50 -7.80 -2.75
CA PHE A 59 -0.48 -7.86 -1.72
C PHE A 59 -0.41 -6.59 -0.86
N THR A 60 -0.65 -5.41 -1.42
CA THR A 60 -0.73 -4.15 -0.65
C THR A 60 -1.82 -4.23 0.40
N PHE A 61 -2.97 -4.80 0.06
CA PHE A 61 -4.04 -4.99 1.04
C PHE A 61 -3.62 -5.91 2.20
N LEU A 62 -2.82 -6.94 1.91
CA LEU A 62 -2.36 -7.92 2.90
C LEU A 62 -1.16 -7.45 3.72
N SER A 63 -0.36 -6.48 3.26
CA SER A 63 0.94 -6.13 3.87
C SER A 63 0.84 -5.49 5.26
N ASP A 64 -0.29 -4.90 5.63
CA ASP A 64 -0.45 -4.25 6.94
C ASP A 64 -1.13 -5.12 8.01
N VAL A 65 -1.92 -6.13 7.60
CA VAL A 65 -2.71 -7.07 8.45
C VAL A 65 -3.49 -6.40 9.60
N GLY A 66 -3.65 -5.07 9.58
CA GLY A 66 -4.23 -4.29 10.68
C GLY A 66 -3.36 -4.17 11.94
N LEU A 67 -2.07 -4.55 11.93
CA LEU A 67 -1.22 -4.50 13.14
C LEU A 67 -1.04 -3.06 13.65
N ALA A 68 -0.85 -2.09 12.75
CA ALA A 68 -0.80 -0.68 13.13
C ALA A 68 -2.12 -0.20 13.76
N ALA A 69 -3.26 -0.65 13.23
CA ALA A 69 -4.58 -0.32 13.79
C ALA A 69 -4.78 -0.96 15.17
N ALA A 70 -4.25 -2.17 15.40
CA ALA A 70 -4.28 -2.82 16.71
C ALA A 70 -3.48 -2.03 17.75
N LEU A 71 -2.31 -1.48 17.39
CA LEU A 71 -1.55 -0.58 18.27
C LEU A 71 -2.32 0.70 18.59
N VAL A 72 -2.97 1.31 17.60
CA VAL A 72 -3.78 2.54 17.79
C VAL A 72 -4.99 2.29 18.70
N GLN A 73 -5.61 1.11 18.60
CA GLN A 73 -6.80 0.74 19.38
C GLN A 73 -6.47 0.25 20.80
N LYS A 74 -5.18 0.05 21.11
CA LYS A 74 -4.72 -0.39 22.43
C LYS A 74 -5.17 0.61 23.51
N LYS A 75 -5.74 0.09 24.60
CA LYS A 75 -6.27 0.92 25.69
C LYS A 75 -5.18 1.58 26.53
N SER A 76 -4.04 0.93 26.65
CA SER A 76 -2.83 1.49 27.24
C SER A 76 -1.89 2.00 26.15
N GLU A 77 -1.01 2.92 26.52
CA GLU A 77 0.02 3.41 25.63
C GLU A 77 0.89 2.22 25.13
N PRO A 78 1.13 2.11 23.81
CA PRO A 78 2.04 1.12 23.26
C PRO A 78 3.45 1.29 23.81
N THR A 79 4.05 0.20 24.24
CA THR A 79 5.45 0.17 24.65
C THR A 79 6.35 0.18 23.41
N VAL A 80 7.60 0.63 23.59
CA VAL A 80 8.60 0.61 22.51
C VAL A 80 8.84 -0.81 21.99
N GLU A 81 8.79 -1.81 22.86
CA GLU A 81 8.95 -3.21 22.49
C GLU A 81 7.81 -3.70 21.59
N GLU A 82 6.56 -3.36 21.89
CA GLU A 82 5.41 -3.69 21.05
C GLU A 82 5.47 -2.97 19.70
N MET A 83 5.84 -1.69 19.67
CA MET A 83 6.01 -0.94 18.42
C MET A 83 7.11 -1.57 17.54
N ARG A 84 8.25 -1.94 18.13
CA ARG A 84 9.33 -2.64 17.43
C ARG A 84 8.90 -4.01 16.94
N THR A 85 8.16 -4.76 17.75
CA THR A 85 7.65 -6.09 17.37
C THR A 85 6.69 -5.98 16.19
N THR A 86 5.73 -5.05 16.25
CA THR A 86 4.81 -4.78 15.13
C THR A 86 5.57 -4.39 13.86
N PHE A 87 6.54 -3.48 13.97
CA PHE A 87 7.37 -3.09 12.83
C PHE A 87 8.12 -4.28 12.23
N VAL A 88 8.79 -5.10 13.05
CA VAL A 88 9.53 -6.28 12.58
C VAL A 88 8.60 -7.29 11.92
N VAL A 89 7.42 -7.54 12.48
CA VAL A 89 6.44 -8.45 11.87
C VAL A 89 5.96 -7.90 10.52
N GLN A 90 5.66 -6.60 10.42
CA GLN A 90 5.30 -5.97 9.15
C GLN A 90 6.44 -6.05 8.13
N GLN A 91 7.69 -5.84 8.54
CA GLN A 91 8.84 -5.95 7.64
C GLN A 91 9.05 -7.39 7.15
N VAL A 92 8.93 -8.38 8.03
CA VAL A 92 9.00 -9.81 7.66
C VAL A 92 7.89 -10.16 6.67
N LEU A 93 6.69 -9.62 6.87
CA LEU A 93 5.59 -9.82 5.94
C LEU A 93 5.85 -9.15 4.58
N ALA A 94 6.40 -7.93 4.56
CA ALA A 94 6.78 -7.24 3.33
C ALA A 94 7.81 -8.05 2.52
N PHE A 95 8.87 -8.56 3.18
CA PHE A 95 9.82 -9.47 2.53
C PHE A 95 9.16 -10.77 2.06
N THR A 96 8.24 -11.33 2.85
CA THR A 96 7.50 -12.55 2.48
C THR A 96 6.68 -12.32 1.21
N ILE A 97 5.94 -11.21 1.15
CA ILE A 97 5.17 -10.77 -0.03
C ILE A 97 6.09 -10.59 -1.24
N PHE A 98 7.23 -9.92 -1.05
CA PHE A 98 8.23 -9.74 -2.10
C PHE A 98 8.67 -11.10 -2.67
N PHE A 99 9.14 -12.03 -1.84
CA PHE A 99 9.55 -13.36 -2.32
C PHE A 99 8.40 -14.18 -2.91
N LEU A 100 7.18 -14.04 -2.40
CA LEU A 100 5.99 -14.67 -2.99
C LEU A 100 5.71 -14.13 -4.40
N ALA A 101 5.86 -12.83 -4.65
CA ALA A 101 5.70 -12.27 -5.99
C ALA A 101 6.70 -12.87 -7.00
N PHE A 102 7.94 -13.11 -6.57
CA PHE A 102 8.94 -13.81 -7.39
C PHE A 102 8.55 -15.28 -7.61
N ALA A 103 8.16 -15.99 -6.56
CA ALA A 103 7.78 -17.40 -6.63
C ALA A 103 6.53 -17.64 -7.50
N LEU A 104 5.59 -16.68 -7.55
CA LEU A 104 4.36 -16.76 -8.34
C LEU A 104 4.51 -16.27 -9.79
N THR A 105 5.62 -15.64 -10.14
CA THR A 105 5.92 -15.20 -11.51
C THR A 105 5.67 -16.27 -12.60
N PRO A 106 6.12 -17.55 -12.47
CA PRO A 106 5.87 -18.56 -13.50
C PRO A 106 4.39 -18.86 -13.70
N ILE A 107 3.57 -18.74 -12.65
CA ILE A 107 2.12 -18.93 -12.72
C ILE A 107 1.52 -17.77 -13.51
N TRP A 108 1.84 -16.53 -13.13
CA TRP A 108 1.31 -15.35 -13.81
C TRP A 108 1.70 -15.32 -15.29
N ARG A 109 2.96 -15.61 -15.62
CA ARG A 109 3.41 -15.70 -17.02
C ARG A 109 2.58 -16.67 -17.87
N ARG A 110 2.05 -17.74 -17.26
CA ARG A 110 1.19 -18.72 -17.95
C ARG A 110 -0.24 -18.23 -18.17
N TYR A 111 -0.77 -17.37 -17.29
CA TYR A 111 -2.16 -16.94 -17.30
C TYR A 111 -2.39 -15.51 -17.80
N THR A 112 -1.36 -14.67 -17.84
CA THR A 112 -1.51 -13.22 -18.10
C THR A 112 -0.63 -12.68 -19.22
N ASP A 113 -0.15 -13.52 -20.15
CA ASP A 113 0.71 -13.15 -21.30
C ASP A 113 1.80 -12.12 -20.96
N LEU A 114 2.35 -12.24 -19.75
CA LEU A 114 3.17 -11.20 -19.15
C LEU A 114 4.57 -11.28 -19.74
N GLY A 115 4.90 -10.32 -20.60
CA GLY A 115 6.21 -10.17 -21.22
C GLY A 115 7.31 -9.82 -20.21
N GLN A 116 8.56 -9.75 -20.68
CA GLN A 116 9.71 -9.45 -19.83
C GLN A 116 9.57 -8.10 -19.11
N GLU A 117 9.04 -7.09 -19.78
CA GLU A 117 8.82 -5.74 -19.24
C GLU A 117 7.81 -5.74 -18.09
N GLY A 118 6.70 -6.49 -18.24
CA GLY A 118 5.73 -6.65 -17.17
C GLY A 118 6.31 -7.35 -15.94
N ILE A 119 7.20 -8.33 -16.14
CA ILE A 119 7.88 -9.03 -15.04
C ILE A 119 8.86 -8.07 -14.32
N GLN A 120 9.57 -7.25 -15.07
CA GLN A 120 10.44 -6.21 -14.50
C GLN A 120 9.63 -5.21 -13.69
N LEU A 121 8.51 -4.72 -14.23
CA LEU A 121 7.60 -3.83 -13.53
C LEU A 121 7.07 -4.49 -12.25
N LEU A 122 6.66 -5.76 -12.32
CA LEU A 122 6.21 -6.53 -11.17
C LEU A 122 7.29 -6.58 -10.08
N TYR A 123 8.55 -6.81 -10.43
CA TYR A 123 9.66 -6.86 -9.46
C TYR A 123 9.97 -5.50 -8.86
N VAL A 124 9.95 -4.43 -9.66
CA VAL A 124 10.14 -3.06 -9.18
C VAL A 124 9.03 -2.67 -8.20
N LEU A 125 7.77 -2.96 -8.54
CA LEU A 125 6.65 -2.66 -7.66
C LEU A 125 6.63 -3.56 -6.42
N ALA A 126 6.98 -4.86 -6.54
CA ALA A 126 7.10 -5.74 -5.39
C ALA A 126 8.22 -5.28 -4.44
N PHE A 127 9.34 -4.80 -4.98
CA PHE A 127 10.44 -4.27 -4.17
C PHE A 127 10.02 -3.01 -3.40
N SER A 128 9.11 -2.20 -3.93
CA SER A 128 8.64 -0.98 -3.24
C SER A 128 7.96 -1.23 -1.88
N PHE A 129 7.58 -2.47 -1.56
CA PHE A 129 7.06 -2.85 -0.24
C PHE A 129 8.13 -2.97 0.84
N VAL A 130 9.38 -3.19 0.46
CA VAL A 130 10.49 -3.59 1.33
C VAL A 130 11.37 -2.40 1.67
#